data_AF-A0A7T7UWW2-F1
#
_entry.id   AF-A0A7T7UWW2-F1
#
_cell.length_a   1.000
_cell.length_b   1.000
_cell.length_c   1.000
_cell.angle_alpha   90.00
_cell.angle_beta   90.00
_cell.angle_gamma   90.00
#
_symmetry.space_group_name_H-M   'P 1'
#
loop_
_entity.id
_entity.type
_entity.pdbx_description
1 polymer ?
#
loop_
_entity_poly.entity_id
_entity_poly.type
_entity_poly.pdbx_seq_one_letter_code
_entity_poly.pdbx_strand_id
1 'polypeptide(L)'
;MKTSLAIIIVLLSNIIVFAQALVSPQIKADFEGTWIYKRKHYSSTVILKFEKGKDYANFIDVGTGEAPEEHFRAQIKNNKLVIPPYYHRNDYNIEMEVIKGKLYFRQQLVLWDKNNNPVHIENAPVIVKIFKRVKK
;
A
#
# COMPACT_ATOMS: atom_id res chain seq x y z
N MET A 1 17.74 -41.72 16.54
CA MET A 1 16.81 -40.71 17.10
C MET A 1 17.27 -39.26 16.91
N LYS A 2 18.57 -38.93 16.92
CA LYS A 2 19.05 -37.54 16.77
C LYS A 2 18.99 -36.98 15.32
N THR A 3 19.16 -37.84 14.32
CA THR A 3 19.16 -37.47 12.89
C THR A 3 17.76 -37.18 12.32
N SER A 4 16.73 -37.91 12.75
CA SER A 4 15.34 -37.65 12.31
C SER A 4 14.80 -36.30 12.79
N LEU A 5 15.23 -35.82 13.96
CA LEU A 5 14.79 -34.53 14.49
C LEU A 5 15.35 -33.35 13.67
N ALA A 6 16.60 -33.45 13.22
CA ALA A 6 17.25 -32.42 12.41
C ALA A 6 16.58 -32.26 11.03
N ILE A 7 16.16 -33.37 10.41
CA ILE A 7 15.45 -33.36 9.12
C ILE A 7 14.09 -32.67 9.25
N ILE A 8 13.35 -32.92 10.34
CA ILE A 8 12.05 -32.28 10.60
C ILE A 8 12.21 -30.77 10.79
N ILE A 9 13.24 -30.33 11.50
CA ILE A 9 13.52 -28.89 11.73
C ILE A 9 13.86 -28.18 10.41
N VAL A 10 14.67 -28.80 9.54
CA VAL A 10 15.03 -28.24 8.22
C VAL A 10 13.83 -28.20 7.27
N LEU A 11 12.94 -29.20 7.32
CA LEU A 11 11.69 -29.18 6.54
C LEU A 11 10.73 -28.09 7.03
N LEU A 12 10.58 -27.91 8.34
CA LEU A 12 9.72 -26.87 8.91
C LEU A 12 10.24 -25.45 8.61
N SER A 13 11.56 -25.23 8.62
CA SER A 13 12.11 -23.90 8.29
C SER A 13 11.85 -23.48 6.85
N ASN A 14 11.83 -24.43 5.90
CA ASN A 14 11.53 -24.12 4.50
C ASN A 14 10.05 -23.73 4.30
N ILE A 15 9.11 -24.39 5.00
CA ILE A 15 7.67 -24.08 4.89
C ILE A 15 7.37 -22.65 5.34
N ILE A 16 8.05 -22.15 6.38
CA ILE A 16 7.85 -20.79 6.91
C ILE A 16 8.30 -19.73 5.90
N VAL A 17 9.39 -19.96 5.17
CA VAL A 17 9.90 -19.02 4.16
C VAL A 17 8.96 -18.92 2.95
N PHE A 18 8.37 -20.03 2.51
CA PHE A 18 7.41 -20.02 1.40
C PHE A 18 6.05 -19.38 1.77
N ALA A 19 5.61 -19.47 3.02
CA ALA A 19 4.40 -18.81 3.49
C ALA A 19 4.53 -17.26 3.51
N GLN A 20 5.75 -16.73 3.57
CA GLN A 20 6.00 -15.28 3.52
C GLN A 20 6.00 -14.71 2.09
N ALA A 21 6.10 -15.57 1.06
CA ALA A 21 6.20 -15.15 -0.34
C ALA A 21 4.84 -15.02 -1.05
N LEU A 22 3.78 -15.66 -0.53
CA LEU A 22 2.42 -15.44 -1.04
C LEU A 22 1.76 -14.30 -0.28
N VAL A 23 1.41 -13.25 -1.02
CA VAL A 23 0.44 -12.25 -0.56
C VAL A 23 -0.84 -12.98 -0.17
N SER A 24 -1.21 -12.89 1.12
CA SER A 24 -2.45 -13.48 1.62
C SER A 24 -3.66 -12.91 0.83
N PRO A 25 -4.55 -13.77 0.31
CA PRO A 25 -5.79 -13.32 -0.34
C PRO A 25 -6.61 -12.35 0.53
N GLN A 26 -6.49 -12.48 1.86
CA GLN A 26 -7.13 -11.59 2.82
C GLN A 26 -6.69 -10.14 2.66
N ILE A 27 -5.39 -9.88 2.44
CA ILE A 27 -4.85 -8.53 2.28
C ILE A 27 -5.49 -7.84 1.08
N LYS A 28 -5.59 -8.55 -0.05
CA LYS A 28 -6.22 -7.99 -1.25
C LYS A 28 -7.67 -7.61 -0.99
N ALA A 29 -8.44 -8.50 -0.34
CA ALA A 29 -9.83 -8.23 0.03
C ALA A 29 -9.97 -7.03 1.01
N ASP A 30 -9.04 -6.90 1.96
CA ASP A 30 -9.04 -5.82 2.96
C ASP A 30 -8.81 -4.44 2.32
N PHE A 31 -8.11 -4.37 1.19
CA PHE A 31 -7.85 -3.13 0.46
C PHE A 31 -8.85 -2.87 -0.68
N GLU A 32 -9.30 -3.91 -1.38
CA GLU A 32 -10.10 -3.78 -2.60
C GLU A 32 -11.43 -3.06 -2.36
N GLY A 33 -11.72 -2.04 -3.18
CA GLY A 33 -12.96 -1.27 -3.12
C GLY A 33 -12.77 0.23 -3.25
N THR A 34 -13.86 0.96 -3.02
CA THR A 34 -13.90 2.42 -3.06
C THR A 34 -13.84 2.98 -1.65
N TRP A 35 -12.99 3.99 -1.46
CA TRP A 35 -12.72 4.61 -0.18
C TRP A 35 -12.90 6.11 -0.30
N ILE A 36 -13.62 6.71 0.65
CA ILE A 36 -13.90 8.14 0.66
C ILE A 36 -13.37 8.76 1.94
N TYR A 37 -12.63 9.84 1.78
CA TYR A 37 -12.24 10.77 2.83
C TYR A 37 -13.13 12.01 2.72
N LYS A 38 -13.81 12.39 3.81
CA LYS A 38 -14.69 13.57 3.87
C LYS A 38 -14.19 14.57 4.90
N ARG A 39 -14.13 15.83 4.51
CA ARG A 39 -14.04 17.03 5.36
C ARG A 39 -15.25 17.93 5.09
N LYS A 40 -15.43 18.97 5.90
CA LYS A 40 -16.59 19.89 5.85
C LYS A 40 -16.87 20.46 4.45
N HIS A 41 -15.83 20.75 3.67
CA HIS A 41 -15.92 21.39 2.35
C HIS A 41 -15.16 20.64 1.26
N TYR A 42 -14.79 19.38 1.50
CA TYR A 42 -13.92 18.63 0.59
C TYR A 42 -14.12 17.13 0.76
N SER A 43 -14.14 16.40 -0.35
CA SER A 43 -14.02 14.95 -0.34
C SER A 43 -12.97 14.49 -1.34
N SER A 44 -12.25 13.44 -0.98
CA SER A 44 -11.34 12.71 -1.86
C SER A 44 -11.80 11.26 -1.93
N THR A 45 -11.83 10.72 -3.15
CA THR A 45 -12.19 9.33 -3.40
C THR A 45 -10.99 8.61 -3.98
N VAL A 46 -10.66 7.44 -3.43
CA VAL A 46 -9.66 6.53 -3.99
C VAL A 46 -10.28 5.17 -4.26
N ILE A 47 -9.88 4.54 -5.36
CA ILE A 47 -10.33 3.20 -5.75
C ILE A 47 -9.11 2.28 -5.82
N LEU A 48 -9.20 1.16 -5.12
CA LEU A 48 -8.19 0.11 -5.11
C LEU A 48 -8.75 -1.14 -5.78
N LYS A 49 -8.10 -1.61 -6.84
CA LYS A 49 -8.47 -2.83 -7.58
C LYS A 49 -7.28 -3.77 -7.70
N PHE A 50 -7.51 -5.07 -7.56
CA PHE A 50 -6.48 -6.08 -7.84
C PHE A 50 -6.84 -6.85 -9.10
N GLU A 51 -5.87 -6.97 -10.01
CA GLU A 51 -6.01 -7.85 -11.16
C GLU A 51 -5.68 -9.30 -10.79
N LYS A 52 -6.37 -10.25 -11.43
CA LYS A 52 -6.13 -11.69 -11.22
C LYS A 52 -4.68 -12.03 -11.56
N GLY A 53 -3.98 -12.65 -10.60
CA GLY A 53 -2.58 -13.06 -10.77
C GLY A 53 -1.55 -11.93 -10.63
N LYS A 54 -1.98 -10.69 -10.34
CA LYS A 54 -1.05 -9.58 -10.04
C LYS A 54 -0.80 -9.44 -8.54
N ASP A 55 0.38 -8.96 -8.19
CA ASP A 55 0.89 -8.72 -6.85
C ASP A 55 0.90 -7.22 -6.46
N TYR A 56 0.28 -6.38 -7.30
CA TYR A 56 0.06 -4.96 -7.05
C TYR A 56 -1.43 -4.60 -7.13
N ALA A 57 -1.80 -3.50 -6.48
CA ALA A 57 -3.09 -2.85 -6.66
C ALA A 57 -2.99 -1.75 -7.72
N ASN A 58 -4.00 -1.64 -8.57
CA ASN A 58 -4.27 -0.42 -9.31
C ASN A 58 -4.90 0.57 -8.33
N PHE A 59 -4.17 1.63 -8.02
CA PHE A 59 -4.62 2.75 -7.22
C PHE A 59 -5.08 3.87 -8.15
N ILE A 60 -6.31 4.32 -7.96
CA ILE A 60 -6.93 5.38 -8.75
C ILE A 60 -7.31 6.49 -7.76
N ASP A 61 -6.65 7.63 -7.85
CA ASP A 61 -7.05 8.85 -7.14
C ASP A 61 -8.03 9.62 -8.01
N VAL A 62 -9.30 9.59 -7.62
CA VAL A 62 -10.37 10.32 -8.29
C VAL A 62 -10.42 11.76 -7.77
N GLY A 63 -9.79 12.05 -6.63
CA GLY A 63 -9.85 13.35 -5.98
C GLY A 63 -11.29 13.79 -5.71
N THR A 64 -11.61 15.01 -6.11
CA THR A 64 -12.97 15.60 -6.04
C THR A 64 -13.83 15.27 -7.25
N GLY A 65 -13.26 14.66 -8.30
CA GLY A 65 -13.89 14.49 -9.61
C GLY A 65 -13.80 15.72 -10.54
N GLU A 66 -13.16 16.81 -10.10
CA GLU A 66 -12.96 18.02 -10.92
C GLU A 66 -11.67 17.97 -11.75
N ALA A 67 -10.64 17.31 -11.22
CA ALA A 67 -9.39 17.05 -11.91
C ALA A 67 -9.40 15.64 -12.54
N PRO A 68 -8.59 15.41 -13.60
CA PRO A 68 -8.39 14.08 -14.14
C PRO A 68 -7.93 13.09 -13.06
N GLU A 69 -8.39 11.85 -13.17
CA GLU A 69 -7.99 10.78 -12.24
C GLU A 69 -6.50 10.48 -12.40
N GLU A 70 -5.81 10.25 -11.28
CA GLU A 70 -4.42 9.81 -11.29
C GLU A 70 -4.33 8.30 -11.02
N HIS A 71 -3.48 7.63 -11.79
CA HIS A 71 -3.31 6.18 -11.71
C HIS A 71 -1.89 5.82 -11.27
N PHE A 72 -1.81 4.96 -10.26
CA PHE A 72 -0.57 4.43 -9.72
C PHE A 72 -0.65 2.91 -9.52
N ARG A 73 0.50 2.26 -9.52
CA ARG A 73 0.62 0.87 -9.07
C ARG A 73 1.12 0.86 -7.63
N ALA A 74 0.29 0.38 -6.71
CA ALA A 74 0.67 0.23 -5.32
C ALA A 74 1.16 -1.20 -5.07
N GLN A 75 2.40 -1.35 -4.63
CA GLN A 75 3.02 -2.64 -4.35
C GLN A 75 2.64 -3.12 -2.95
N ILE A 76 2.48 -4.42 -2.79
CA ILE A 76 2.28 -5.00 -1.45
C ILE A 76 3.64 -5.20 -0.78
N LYS A 77 3.84 -4.58 0.38
CA LYS A 77 5.05 -4.75 1.21
C LYS A 77 4.63 -4.83 2.67
N ASN A 78 4.98 -5.92 3.36
CA ASN A 78 4.69 -6.11 4.79
C ASN A 78 3.23 -5.83 5.16
N ASN A 79 2.28 -6.39 4.39
CA ASN A 79 0.82 -6.20 4.54
C ASN A 79 0.30 -4.77 4.33
N LYS A 80 1.14 -3.86 3.81
CA LYS A 80 0.75 -2.52 3.39
C LYS A 80 0.76 -2.42 1.87
N LEU A 81 0.01 -1.46 1.35
CA LEU A 81 0.19 -0.99 -0.01
C LEU A 81 1.13 0.22 -0.01
N VAL A 82 2.12 0.21 -0.89
CA VAL A 82 3.15 1.24 -0.99
C VAL A 82 3.22 1.76 -2.42
N ILE A 83 3.12 3.08 -2.59
CA ILE A 83 3.43 3.77 -3.84
C ILE A 83 4.71 4.56 -3.58
N PRO A 84 5.83 4.23 -4.23
CA PRO A 84 7.06 4.97 -4.05
C PRO A 84 6.96 6.36 -4.71
N PRO A 85 7.86 7.30 -4.32
CA PRO A 85 7.98 8.58 -5.00
C PRO A 85 8.35 8.39 -6.47
N TYR A 86 7.74 9.16 -7.37
CA TYR A 86 8.06 9.18 -8.79
C TYR A 86 8.31 10.61 -9.24
N TYR A 87 9.52 10.89 -9.74
CA TYR A 87 9.89 12.24 -10.15
C TYR A 87 8.90 12.81 -11.19
N HIS A 88 8.45 14.05 -10.99
CA HIS A 88 7.41 14.73 -11.78
C HIS A 88 6.04 14.05 -11.84
N ARG A 89 5.78 13.06 -11.00
CA ARG A 89 4.51 12.33 -10.93
C ARG A 89 3.92 12.32 -9.53
N ASN A 90 4.73 12.07 -8.50
CA ASN A 90 4.38 12.29 -7.11
C ASN A 90 5.65 12.53 -6.28
N ASP A 91 5.60 13.53 -5.39
CA ASP A 91 6.71 13.85 -4.49
C ASP A 91 6.52 13.22 -3.12
N TYR A 92 5.78 12.12 -3.06
CA TYR A 92 5.40 11.49 -1.81
C TYR A 92 5.72 10.00 -1.83
N ASN A 93 6.33 9.52 -0.75
CA ASN A 93 6.21 8.11 -0.40
C ASN A 93 4.83 7.92 0.23
N ILE A 94 4.01 7.07 -0.37
CA ILE A 94 2.64 6.82 0.09
C ILE A 94 2.57 5.41 0.66
N GLU A 95 2.14 5.31 1.92
CA GLU A 95 1.85 4.04 2.58
C GLU A 95 0.38 3.95 2.97
N MET A 96 -0.19 2.78 2.72
CA MET A 96 -1.59 2.48 2.97
C MET A 96 -1.74 1.22 3.80
N GLU A 97 -2.61 1.30 4.80
CA GLU A 97 -2.87 0.20 5.72
C GLU A 97 -4.35 0.16 6.07
N VAL A 98 -4.94 -1.04 6.12
CA VAL A 98 -6.33 -1.21 6.55
C VAL A 98 -6.33 -1.64 8.00
N ILE A 99 -6.81 -0.76 8.87
CA ILE A 99 -6.90 -1.01 10.31
C ILE A 99 -8.37 -0.89 10.72
N LYS A 100 -8.94 -1.97 11.26
CA LYS A 100 -10.34 -2.01 11.72
C LYS A 100 -11.33 -1.51 10.64
N GLY A 101 -11.13 -1.92 9.40
CA GLY A 101 -12.00 -1.57 8.25
C GLY A 101 -11.89 -0.12 7.76
N LYS A 102 -10.89 0.64 8.21
CA LYS A 102 -10.58 1.99 7.72
C LYS A 102 -9.24 1.97 6.99
N LEU A 103 -9.15 2.71 5.88
CA LEU A 103 -7.92 2.85 5.12
C LEU A 103 -7.15 4.05 5.66
N TYR A 104 -6.02 3.78 6.30
CA TYR A 104 -5.05 4.76 6.75
C TYR A 104 -4.11 5.05 5.59
N PHE A 105 -4.24 6.24 5.02
CA PHE A 105 -3.44 6.73 3.91
C PHE A 105 -2.41 7.73 4.43
N ARG A 106 -1.14 7.36 4.36
CA ARG A 106 -0.02 8.13 4.92
C ARG A 106 0.84 8.64 3.77
N GLN A 107 1.08 9.95 3.74
CA GLN A 107 1.93 10.61 2.76
C GLN A 107 3.12 11.22 3.48
N GLN A 108 4.32 10.88 3.05
CA GLN A 108 5.56 11.49 3.51
C GLN A 108 6.21 12.21 2.34
N LEU A 109 6.48 13.50 2.49
CA LEU A 109 7.15 14.30 1.46
C LEU A 109 8.56 13.76 1.23
N VAL A 110 8.95 13.70 -0.04
CA VAL A 110 10.29 13.33 -0.50
C VAL A 110 10.87 14.50 -1.27
N LEU A 111 12.15 14.79 -1.05
CA LEU A 111 12.90 15.76 -1.86
C LEU A 111 13.68 15.02 -2.93
N TRP A 112 14.09 15.75 -3.97
CA TRP A 112 14.86 15.19 -5.08
C TRP A 112 16.26 15.79 -5.08
N ASP A 113 17.26 14.94 -5.26
CA ASP A 113 18.63 15.41 -5.51
C ASP A 113 18.78 15.93 -6.95
N LYS A 114 19.96 16.46 -7.28
CA LYS A 114 20.30 16.94 -8.62
C LYS A 114 20.25 15.87 -9.73
N ASN A 115 20.22 14.59 -9.35
CA ASN A 115 20.18 13.44 -10.25
C ASN A 115 18.77 12.83 -10.32
N ASN A 116 17.76 13.49 -9.76
CA ASN A 116 16.38 13.03 -9.67
C ASN A 116 16.20 11.75 -8.83
N ASN A 117 17.08 11.51 -7.86
CA ASN A 117 16.89 10.44 -6.87
C ASN A 117 16.11 10.97 -5.66
N PRO A 118 15.23 10.15 -5.07
CA PRO A 118 14.54 10.51 -3.86
C PRO A 118 15.52 10.60 -2.68
N VAL A 119 15.52 11.73 -1.98
CA VAL A 119 16.29 11.97 -0.75
C VAL A 119 15.38 11.69 0.44
N HIS A 120 15.78 10.71 1.24
CA HIS A 120 15.10 10.43 2.50
C HIS A 120 15.36 11.55 3.50
N ILE A 121 14.29 12.10 4.06
CA ILE A 121 14.36 13.05 5.17
C ILE A 121 14.00 12.29 6.44
N GLU A 122 14.97 12.15 7.34
CA GLU A 122 14.70 11.62 8.67
C GLU A 122 13.67 12.50 9.37
N ASN A 123 12.68 11.86 10.00
CA ASN A 123 11.59 12.52 10.73
C ASN A 123 10.74 13.49 9.87
N ALA A 124 10.69 13.31 8.54
CA ALA A 124 9.81 14.13 7.71
C ALA A 124 8.34 14.02 8.19
N PRO A 125 7.59 15.13 8.24
CA PRO A 125 6.19 15.09 8.63
C PRO A 125 5.37 14.11 7.77
N VAL A 126 4.55 13.30 8.45
CA VAL A 126 3.65 12.35 7.79
C VAL A 126 2.23 12.87 7.87
N ILE A 127 1.63 13.13 6.71
CA ILE A 127 0.22 13.51 6.61
C ILE A 127 -0.61 12.24 6.59
N VAL A 128 -1.57 12.12 7.51
CA VAL A 128 -2.47 10.96 7.59
C VAL A 128 -3.89 11.36 7.21
N LYS A 129 -4.46 10.66 6.23
CA LYS A 129 -5.88 10.71 5.86
C LYS A 129 -6.51 9.36 6.18
N ILE A 130 -7.67 9.37 6.84
CA ILE A 130 -8.38 8.14 7.22
C ILE A 130 -9.64 8.05 6.37
N PHE A 131 -9.63 7.15 5.40
CA PHE A 131 -10.75 6.93 4.50
C PHE A 131 -11.70 5.88 5.07
N LYS A 132 -12.99 6.04 4.75
CA LYS A 132 -14.03 5.06 5.05
C LYS A 132 -14.38 4.30 3.78
N ARG A 133 -14.56 3.00 3.89
CA ARG A 133 -15.02 2.17 2.78
C ARG A 133 -16.45 2.54 2.43
N VAL A 134 -16.73 2.73 1.15
CA VAL A 134 -18.09 2.86 0.63
C VAL A 134 -18.69 1.45 0.62
N LYS A 135 -19.76 1.25 1.39
CA LYS A 135 -20.55 0.03 1.25
C LYS A 135 -21.33 0.14 -0.05
N LYS A 136 -21.25 -0.90 -0.89
CA LYS A 136 -22.22 -1.08 -1.97
C LYS A 136 -23.60 -1.31 -1.38
#